data_AF-A0A7E4VVE3-F1
#
_entry.id   AF-A0A7E4VVE3-F1
#
_cell.length_a   1.000
_cell.length_b   1.000
_cell.length_c   1.000
_cell.angle_alpha   90.00
_cell.angle_beta   90.00
_cell.angle_gamma   90.00
#
_symmetry.space_group_name_H-M   'P 1'
#
loop_
_entity.id
_entity.type
_entity.pdbx_description
1 polymer ?
#
loop_
_entity_poly.entity_id
_entity_poly.type
_entity_poly.pdbx_seq_one_letter_code
_entity_poly.pdbx_strand_id
1 'polypeptide(L)'
;MSSTKTLLIPFYLLLLVNFNFAFYNDYYCGTGIVSNVLSLLATTVCQRSTLNNCCQVHDNCYDTYNSTRELCDAEFCACAQMAEKGAVCRWWIGVSHCKVVELFGSRPYRLSQKNAQLLLYVD
;
A
#
# COMPACT_ATOMS: atom_id res chain seq x y z
N MET A 1 -19.34 -42.04 17.62
CA MET A 1 -18.33 -41.33 16.78
C MET A 1 -19.08 -40.91 15.52
N SER A 2 -19.23 -39.66 15.08
CA SER A 2 -18.31 -38.52 15.01
C SER A 2 -19.17 -37.25 14.81
N SER A 3 -19.23 -36.35 15.80
CA SER A 3 -19.97 -35.07 15.72
C SER A 3 -19.06 -33.87 16.04
N THR A 4 -17.75 -34.04 15.90
CA THR A 4 -16.74 -33.01 16.15
C THR A 4 -16.27 -32.29 14.88
N LYS A 5 -16.55 -32.83 13.69
CA LYS A 5 -16.06 -32.27 12.41
C LYS A 5 -16.86 -31.05 11.92
N THR A 6 -18.15 -30.94 12.28
CA THR A 6 -19.03 -29.87 11.78
C THR A 6 -18.75 -28.51 12.41
N LEU A 7 -18.21 -28.46 13.63
CA LEU A 7 -17.86 -27.22 14.35
C LEU A 7 -16.49 -26.65 13.96
N LEU A 8 -15.62 -27.45 13.36
CA LEU A 8 -14.28 -27.02 12.92
C LEU A 8 -14.32 -26.21 11.63
N ILE A 9 -15.29 -26.46 10.76
CA ILE A 9 -15.46 -25.76 9.47
C ILE A 9 -15.81 -24.27 9.66
N PRO A 10 -16.82 -23.87 10.46
CA PRO A 10 -17.12 -22.45 10.67
C PRO A 10 -15.99 -21.74 11.42
N PHE A 11 -15.30 -22.40 12.36
CA PHE A 11 -14.13 -21.86 13.04
C PHE A 11 -12.95 -21.64 12.09
N TYR A 12 -12.70 -22.58 11.17
CA TYR A 12 -11.68 -22.45 10.13
C TYR A 12 -12.01 -21.34 9.13
N LEU A 13 -13.27 -21.20 8.73
CA LEU A 13 -13.73 -20.08 7.90
C LEU A 13 -13.57 -18.74 8.61
N LEU A 14 -13.92 -18.65 9.90
CA LEU A 14 -13.67 -17.47 10.72
C LEU A 14 -12.18 -17.15 10.82
N LEU A 15 -11.31 -18.14 11.03
CA LEU A 15 -9.85 -17.95 11.04
C LEU A 15 -9.35 -17.44 9.68
N LEU A 16 -9.83 -17.99 8.57
CA LEU A 16 -9.47 -17.52 7.23
C LEU A 16 -9.91 -16.07 7.01
N VAL A 17 -11.14 -15.70 7.39
CA VAL A 17 -11.63 -14.31 7.25
C VAL A 17 -10.81 -13.34 8.10
N ASN A 18 -10.51 -13.69 9.36
CA ASN A 18 -9.69 -12.86 10.24
C ASN A 18 -8.24 -12.74 9.74
N PHE A 19 -7.66 -13.81 9.20
CA PHE A 19 -6.29 -13.80 8.67
C PHE A 19 -6.18 -12.96 7.38
N ASN A 20 -7.18 -13.03 6.50
CA ASN A 20 -7.25 -12.17 5.31
C ASN A 20 -7.43 -10.69 5.69
N PHE A 21 -8.17 -10.40 6.77
CA PHE A 21 -8.33 -9.03 7.27
C PHE A 21 -7.03 -8.47 7.86
N ALA A 22 -6.29 -9.27 8.63
CA ALA A 22 -4.99 -8.87 9.18
C ALA A 22 -3.94 -8.59 8.08
N PHE A 23 -3.92 -9.37 7.00
CA PHE A 23 -3.03 -9.15 5.86
C PHE A 23 -3.40 -7.91 5.02
N TYR A 24 -4.66 -7.48 5.08
CA TYR A 24 -5.13 -6.26 4.42
C TYR A 24 -4.76 -4.99 5.21
N ASN A 25 -4.79 -5.03 6.54
CA ASN A 25 -4.53 -3.84 7.37
C ASN A 25 -3.09 -3.32 7.27
N ASP A 26 -2.13 -4.20 6.97
CA ASP A 26 -0.71 -3.81 6.83
C ASP A 26 -0.29 -3.57 5.37
N TYR A 27 -1.24 -3.43 4.43
CA TYR A 27 -0.94 -3.12 3.03
C TYR A 27 -1.20 -1.65 2.70
N TYR A 28 -0.13 -0.89 2.53
CA TYR A 28 -0.11 0.57 2.38
C TYR A 28 -0.26 1.05 0.93
N CYS A 29 0.02 0.20 -0.06
CA CYS A 29 -0.05 0.64 -1.45
C CYS A 29 -1.50 0.85 -1.90
N GLY A 30 -1.94 2.11 -1.95
CA GLY A 30 -3.26 2.53 -2.40
C GLY A 30 -3.97 3.42 -1.37
N THR A 31 -5.13 3.96 -1.75
CA THR A 31 -5.87 4.93 -0.90
C THR A 31 -7.23 4.38 -0.43
N GLY A 32 -7.46 3.08 -0.61
CA GLY A 32 -8.72 2.42 -0.30
C GLY A 32 -8.82 1.01 -0.89
N ILE A 33 -9.85 0.26 -0.47
CA ILE A 33 -9.97 -1.20 -0.71
C ILE A 33 -9.71 -1.59 -2.17
N VAL A 34 -10.34 -0.89 -3.12
CA VAL A 34 -10.21 -1.22 -4.54
C VAL A 34 -8.79 -0.98 -5.04
N SER A 35 -8.19 0.17 -4.75
CA SER A 35 -6.81 0.46 -5.17
C SER A 35 -5.79 -0.45 -4.49
N ASN A 36 -6.02 -0.83 -3.23
CA ASN A 36 -5.14 -1.72 -2.48
C ASN A 36 -5.15 -3.12 -3.10
N VAL A 37 -6.33 -3.65 -3.43
CA VAL A 37 -6.45 -4.94 -4.14
C VAL A 37 -5.81 -4.87 -5.52
N LEU A 38 -6.02 -3.81 -6.28
CA LEU A 38 -5.41 -3.66 -7.61
C LEU A 38 -3.88 -3.57 -7.54
N SER A 39 -3.33 -2.81 -6.59
CA SER A 39 -1.89 -2.72 -6.37
C SER A 39 -1.30 -4.07 -5.91
N LEU A 40 -2.02 -4.79 -5.04
CA LEU A 40 -1.64 -6.13 -4.59
C LEU A 40 -1.55 -7.11 -5.76
N LEU A 41 -2.57 -7.12 -6.63
CA LEU A 41 -2.61 -7.94 -7.83
C LEU A 41 -1.46 -7.58 -8.78
N ALA A 42 -1.25 -6.28 -9.04
CA ALA A 42 -0.15 -5.78 -9.85
C ALA A 42 1.22 -6.23 -9.32
N THR A 43 1.38 -6.42 -8.01
CA THR A 43 2.68 -6.79 -7.42
C THR A 43 2.89 -8.30 -7.27
N THR A 44 1.94 -9.15 -7.68
CA THR A 44 1.95 -10.58 -7.35
C THR A 44 3.17 -11.35 -7.86
N VAL A 45 3.80 -10.89 -8.95
CA VAL A 45 4.99 -11.52 -9.55
C VAL A 45 6.32 -10.86 -9.13
N CYS A 46 6.28 -9.89 -8.21
CA CYS A 46 7.41 -9.05 -7.81
C CYS A 46 7.58 -8.98 -6.27
N GLN A 47 8.54 -8.20 -5.76
CA GLN A 47 8.87 -8.14 -4.33
C GLN A 47 7.87 -7.29 -3.52
N ARG A 48 6.69 -7.87 -3.30
CA ARG A 48 5.56 -7.25 -2.60
C ARG A 48 5.90 -6.63 -1.25
N SER A 49 6.59 -7.35 -0.37
CA SER A 49 6.84 -6.86 0.99
C SER A 49 7.71 -5.61 1.00
N THR A 50 8.70 -5.55 0.11
CA THR A 50 9.62 -4.41 0.02
C THR A 50 8.94 -3.23 -0.64
N LEU A 51 8.14 -3.46 -1.69
CA LEU A 51 7.32 -2.40 -2.30
C LEU A 51 6.32 -1.81 -1.29
N ASN A 52 5.69 -2.65 -0.48
CA ASN A 52 4.74 -2.20 0.54
C ASN A 52 5.39 -1.27 1.59
N ASN A 53 6.64 -1.53 1.94
CA ASN A 53 7.42 -0.61 2.80
C ASN A 53 7.64 0.74 2.10
N CYS A 54 7.99 0.73 0.81
CA CYS A 54 8.10 1.98 0.04
C CYS A 54 6.78 2.76 0.02
N CYS A 55 5.63 2.09 -0.08
CA CYS A 55 4.32 2.74 0.00
C CYS A 55 4.06 3.36 1.38
N GLN A 56 4.41 2.66 2.47
CA GLN A 56 4.30 3.22 3.81
C GLN A 56 5.15 4.49 3.99
N VAL A 57 6.39 4.49 3.47
CA VAL A 57 7.27 5.67 3.50
C VAL A 57 6.70 6.81 2.66
N HIS A 58 6.09 6.51 1.51
CA HIS A 58 5.44 7.48 0.64
C HIS A 58 4.24 8.15 1.31
N ASP A 59 3.37 7.38 1.94
CA ASP A 59 2.22 7.91 2.68
C ASP A 59 2.68 8.83 3.83
N ASN A 60 3.70 8.42 4.59
CA ASN A 60 4.30 9.26 5.63
C ASN A 60 4.91 10.56 5.08
N CYS A 61 5.51 10.51 3.88
CA CYS A 61 6.01 11.69 3.19
C CYS A 61 4.87 12.65 2.84
N TYR A 62 3.75 12.13 2.32
CA TYR A 62 2.55 12.93 2.04
C TYR A 62 1.94 13.58 3.28
N ASP A 63 2.06 12.94 4.45
CA ASP A 63 1.57 13.46 5.73
C ASP A 63 2.55 14.43 6.41
N THR A 64 3.77 14.56 5.91
CA THR A 64 4.77 15.50 6.44
C THR A 64 4.49 16.93 5.95
N TYR A 65 4.33 17.87 6.86
CA TYR A 65 4.15 19.28 6.54
C TYR A 65 5.37 19.84 5.77
N ASN A 66 5.13 20.57 4.68
CA ASN A 66 6.13 21.12 3.74
C ASN A 66 6.86 20.13 2.81
N SER A 67 6.49 18.84 2.78
CA SER A 67 6.95 17.97 1.69
C SER A 67 6.23 18.35 0.39
N THR A 68 6.90 18.22 -0.76
CA THR A 68 6.24 18.36 -2.06
C THR A 68 5.85 16.99 -2.59
N ARG A 69 4.75 16.95 -3.34
CA ARG A 69 4.31 15.72 -4.00
C ARG A 69 5.40 15.15 -4.91
N GLU A 70 6.04 16.00 -5.69
CA GLU A 70 7.09 15.61 -6.65
C GLU A 70 8.29 14.97 -5.95
N LEU A 71 8.67 15.47 -4.77
CA LEU A 71 9.73 14.88 -3.96
C LEU A 71 9.31 13.49 -3.46
N CYS A 72 8.15 13.39 -2.82
CA CYS A 72 7.65 12.13 -2.28
C CYS A 72 7.48 11.06 -3.38
N ASP A 73 6.90 11.43 -4.54
CA ASP A 73 6.72 10.53 -5.68
C ASP A 73 8.07 10.06 -6.24
N ALA A 74 9.07 10.94 -6.32
CA ALA A 74 10.41 10.59 -6.78
C ALA A 74 11.15 9.65 -5.81
N GLU A 75 11.08 9.90 -4.51
CA GLU A 75 11.67 9.04 -3.48
C GLU A 75 11.00 7.68 -3.43
N PHE A 76 9.66 7.65 -3.50
CA PHE A 76 8.90 6.42 -3.66
C PHE A 76 9.39 5.62 -4.86
N CYS A 77 9.56 6.28 -6.00
CA CYS A 77 10.00 5.62 -7.22
C CYS A 77 11.40 5.05 -7.15
N ALA A 78 12.33 5.77 -6.53
CA ALA A 78 13.67 5.26 -6.28
C ALA A 78 13.60 4.02 -5.37
N CYS A 79 12.85 4.08 -4.27
CA CYS A 79 12.65 2.96 -3.36
C CYS A 79 12.07 1.74 -4.09
N ALA A 80 10.96 1.92 -4.80
CA ALA A 80 10.23 0.85 -5.47
C ALA A 80 11.07 0.15 -6.55
N GLN A 81 11.90 0.88 -7.30
CA GLN A 81 12.79 0.26 -8.30
C GLN A 81 13.99 -0.45 -7.66
N MET A 82 14.56 0.07 -6.58
CA MET A 82 15.64 -0.59 -5.84
C MET A 82 15.14 -1.84 -5.11
N ALA A 83 13.88 -1.85 -4.69
CA ALA A 83 13.23 -2.97 -4.05
C ALA A 83 13.10 -4.19 -4.97
N GLU A 84 13.21 -4.06 -6.29
CA GLU A 84 12.93 -5.14 -7.23
C GLU A 84 14.16 -5.85 -7.80
N LYS A 85 14.09 -7.19 -7.82
CA LYS A 85 15.08 -8.05 -8.46
C LYS A 85 14.65 -8.32 -9.91
N GLY A 86 15.55 -8.06 -10.84
CA GLY A 86 15.33 -8.30 -12.27
C GLY A 86 14.71 -7.11 -13.01
N ALA A 87 15.05 -7.00 -14.29
CA ALA A 87 14.65 -5.87 -15.12
C ALA A 87 13.14 -5.81 -15.37
N VAL A 88 12.47 -6.97 -15.48
CA VAL A 88 11.03 -7.05 -15.73
C VAL A 88 10.23 -6.46 -14.57
N CYS A 89 10.53 -6.86 -13.33
CA CYS A 89 9.84 -6.30 -12.17
C CYS A 89 10.14 -4.81 -11.97
N ARG A 90 11.39 -4.37 -12.16
CA ARG A 90 11.71 -2.93 -12.12
C ARG A 90 10.92 -2.12 -13.13
N TRP A 91 10.84 -2.60 -14.37
CA TRP A 91 10.05 -1.95 -15.41
C TRP A 91 8.56 -1.95 -15.07
N TRP A 92 8.02 -3.10 -14.68
CA TRP A 92 6.61 -3.27 -14.36
C TRP A 92 6.16 -2.43 -13.16
N ILE A 93 6.94 -2.40 -12.08
CA ILE A 93 6.69 -1.53 -10.92
C ILE A 93 6.82 -0.05 -11.31
N GLY A 94 7.77 0.28 -12.19
CA GLY A 94 7.87 1.61 -12.80
C GLY A 94 6.57 2.06 -13.50
N VAL A 95 5.89 1.15 -14.19
CA VAL A 95 4.61 1.48 -14.86
C VAL A 95 3.43 1.44 -13.90
N SER A 96 3.32 0.38 -13.09
CA SER A 96 2.13 0.09 -12.28
C SER A 96 2.03 0.91 -11.00
N HIS A 97 3.15 1.42 -10.47
CA HIS A 97 3.16 2.15 -9.21
C HIS A 97 3.70 3.57 -9.40
N CYS A 98 4.90 3.71 -9.97
CA CYS A 98 5.53 5.01 -10.18
C CYS A 98 4.69 5.96 -11.04
N LYS A 99 4.33 5.53 -12.25
CA LYS A 99 3.47 6.36 -13.12
C LYS A 99 2.09 6.61 -12.53
N VAL A 100 1.59 5.69 -11.71
CA VAL A 100 0.29 5.87 -11.05
C VAL A 100 0.34 6.99 -10.01
N VAL A 101 1.37 7.04 -9.15
CA VAL A 101 1.48 8.15 -8.17
C VAL A 101 1.79 9.48 -8.86
N GLU A 102 2.63 9.49 -9.89
CA GLU A 102 2.94 10.72 -10.65
C GLU A 102 1.69 11.33 -11.32
N LEU A 103 0.80 10.48 -11.87
CA LEU A 103 -0.40 10.92 -12.60
C LEU A 103 -1.61 11.17 -11.69
N PHE A 104 -1.79 10.36 -10.64
CA PHE A 104 -3.02 10.35 -9.84
C PHE A 104 -2.81 10.74 -8.37
N GLY A 105 -1.56 10.96 -7.93
CA GLY A 105 -1.20 11.29 -6.55
C GLY A 105 -1.61 12.68 -6.08
N SER A 106 -1.99 13.60 -6.98
CA SER A 106 -2.31 14.99 -6.62
C SER A 106 -3.50 15.14 -5.66
N ARG A 107 -4.53 14.27 -5.79
CA ARG A 107 -5.68 14.30 -4.88
C ARG A 107 -5.33 13.72 -3.50
N PRO A 108 -4.75 12.51 -3.40
CA PRO A 108 -4.29 11.96 -2.12
C PRO A 108 -3.34 12.91 -1.38
N TYR A 109 -2.31 13.42 -2.05
CA TYR A 109 -1.36 14.38 -1.47
C TYR A 109 -2.05 15.59 -0.83
N ARG A 110 -2.99 16.23 -1.56
CA ARG A 110 -3.71 17.39 -1.04
C ARG A 110 -4.58 17.06 0.17
N LEU A 111 -5.14 15.85 0.24
CA LEU A 111 -5.94 15.43 1.40
C LEU A 111 -5.04 15.19 2.62
N SER A 112 -3.91 14.51 2.43
CA SER A 112 -2.89 14.32 3.46
C SER A 112 -2.37 15.65 4.01
N GLN A 113 -1.98 16.59 3.13
CA GLN A 113 -1.49 17.90 3.56
C GLN A 113 -2.54 18.72 4.34
N LYS A 114 -3.82 18.63 3.97
CA LYS A 114 -4.90 19.27 4.75
C LYS A 114 -5.02 18.66 6.14
N ASN A 115 -4.92 17.34 6.25
CA ASN A 115 -4.98 16.66 7.55
C ASN A 115 -3.76 17.01 8.41
N ALA A 116 -2.57 16.98 7.82
CA ALA A 116 -1.32 17.37 8.49
C ALA A 116 -1.36 18.83 8.98
N GLN A 117 -1.84 19.75 8.14
CA GLN A 117 -2.03 21.14 8.52
C GLN A 117 -3.05 21.30 9.65
N LEU A 118 -4.17 20.56 9.62
CA LEU A 118 -5.16 20.60 10.70
C LEU A 118 -4.56 20.17 12.04
N LEU A 119 -3.73 19.13 12.07
CA LEU A 119 -3.08 18.65 13.30
C LEU A 119 -2.23 19.75 13.96
N LEU A 120 -1.51 20.57 13.17
CA LEU A 120 -0.76 21.72 13.69
C LEU A 120 -1.62 22.82 14.34
N TYR A 121 -2.94 22.81 14.13
CA TYR A 121 -3.88 23.76 14.74
C TYR A 121 -4.64 23.18 15.95
N VAL A 122 -4.49 21.89 16.24
CA VAL A 122 -5.14 21.23 17.41
C VAL A 122 -4.14 20.95 18.54
N ASP A 123 -2.84 21.11 18.26
CA ASP A 123 -1.74 21.07 19.23
C ASP A 123 -1.41 22.47 19.78
#